data_AF-A0A350W463-F1
#
_entry.id   AF-A0A350W463-F1
#
_cell.length_a   1.000
_cell.length_b   1.000
_cell.length_c   1.000
_cell.angle_alpha   90.00
_cell.angle_beta   90.00
_cell.angle_gamma   90.00
#
_symmetry.space_group_name_H-M   'P 1'
#
loop_
_entity.id
_entity.type
_entity.pdbx_description
1 polymer ?
#
loop_
_entity_poly.entity_id
_entity_poly.type
_entity_poly.pdbx_seq_one_letter_code
_entity_poly.pdbx_strand_id
1 'polypeptide(L)'
;MKFKKILKPVIVYISVTIFGYFLFSATWGGISGIIFASKFHRNSEYQKEIHKAIKSVEYEDLMDEKKMWDKVPQEIQEKISKLTKENLKAVNWFPIHLLTNFGTFAILGFIVGLILKDYRFSGIIPLLLLFLTLKILTYEDFVFISKFVTVLCGITSQFIAVYLFSFLAYIIKSKKKLNNISNYPAA
;
A
#
# COMPACT_ATOMS: atom_id res chain seq x y z
N MET A 1 -3.26 38.43 -10.06
CA MET A 1 -2.43 37.33 -10.64
C MET A 1 -1.82 36.34 -9.62
N LYS A 2 -1.57 36.73 -8.35
CA LYS A 2 -0.97 35.84 -7.31
C LYS A 2 -1.91 34.72 -6.81
N PHE A 3 -3.21 34.96 -6.78
CA PHE A 3 -4.22 34.00 -6.28
C PHE A 3 -4.24 32.66 -7.06
N LYS A 4 -4.15 32.71 -8.40
CA LYS A 4 -4.09 31.51 -9.27
C LYS A 4 -2.84 30.65 -9.04
N LYS A 5 -1.72 31.24 -8.59
CA LYS A 5 -0.46 30.51 -8.33
C LYS A 5 -0.50 29.70 -7.03
N ILE A 6 -1.29 30.13 -6.05
CA ILE A 6 -1.47 29.45 -4.75
C ILE A 6 -2.61 28.43 -4.82
N LEU A 7 -3.68 28.76 -5.56
CA LEU A 7 -4.85 27.90 -5.69
C LEU A 7 -4.51 26.53 -6.31
N LYS A 8 -3.60 26.49 -7.28
CA LYS A 8 -3.19 25.25 -7.94
C LYS A 8 -2.54 24.25 -6.96
N PRO A 9 -1.48 24.61 -6.20
CA PRO A 9 -0.95 23.74 -5.14
C PRO A 9 -2.02 23.25 -4.16
N VAL A 10 -2.89 24.15 -3.68
CA VAL A 10 -3.94 23.81 -2.71
C VAL A 10 -4.88 22.73 -3.26
N ILE A 11 -5.40 22.90 -4.48
CA ILE A 11 -6.26 21.90 -5.13
C ILE A 11 -5.52 20.57 -5.28
N VAL A 12 -4.25 20.59 -5.68
CA VAL A 12 -3.45 19.37 -5.85
C VAL A 12 -3.29 18.64 -4.52
N TYR A 13 -2.97 19.33 -3.43
CA TYR A 13 -2.87 18.70 -2.12
C TYR A 13 -4.20 18.12 -1.65
N ILE A 14 -5.32 18.84 -1.81
CA ILE A 14 -6.65 18.32 -1.46
C ILE A 14 -6.97 17.05 -2.27
N SER A 15 -6.78 17.09 -3.59
CA SER A 15 -7.05 15.94 -4.45
C SER A 15 -6.15 14.74 -4.13
N VAL A 16 -4.86 14.98 -3.85
CA VAL A 16 -3.91 13.93 -3.50
C VAL A 16 -4.21 13.36 -2.11
N THR A 17 -4.68 14.16 -1.16
CA THR A 17 -5.13 13.67 0.15
C THR A 17 -6.35 12.77 -0.01
N ILE A 18 -7.38 13.18 -0.77
CA ILE A 18 -8.56 12.35 -1.06
C ILE A 18 -8.14 11.05 -1.74
N PHE A 19 -7.29 11.13 -2.77
CA PHE A 19 -6.76 9.95 -3.44
C PHE A 19 -5.96 9.04 -2.50
N GLY A 20 -5.19 9.62 -1.57
CA GLY A 20 -4.43 8.91 -0.55
C GLY A 20 -5.29 7.99 0.31
N TYR A 21 -6.52 8.40 0.66
CA TYR A 21 -7.45 7.54 1.41
C TYR A 21 -7.79 6.25 0.66
N PHE A 22 -8.11 6.34 -0.63
CA PHE A 22 -8.41 5.16 -1.45
C PHE A 22 -7.15 4.32 -1.70
N LEU A 23 -6.01 5.00 -1.91
CA LEU A 23 -4.76 4.35 -2.21
C LEU A 23 -4.25 3.51 -1.03
N PHE A 24 -4.44 3.96 0.21
CA PHE A 24 -4.08 3.21 1.41
C PHE A 24 -4.75 1.82 1.46
N SER A 25 -6.04 1.74 1.16
CA SER A 25 -6.74 0.45 1.13
C SER A 25 -6.22 -0.44 0.00
N ALA A 26 -5.96 0.13 -1.18
CA ALA A 26 -5.45 -0.61 -2.33
C ALA A 26 -4.03 -1.15 -2.10
N THR A 27 -3.12 -0.31 -1.57
CA THR A 27 -1.75 -0.72 -1.26
C THR A 27 -1.71 -1.73 -0.12
N TRP A 28 -2.55 -1.56 0.90
CA TRP A 28 -2.70 -2.53 1.97
C TRP A 28 -3.14 -3.89 1.44
N GLY A 29 -4.21 -3.94 0.64
CA GLY A 29 -4.71 -5.17 0.04
C GLY A 29 -3.68 -5.83 -0.89
N GLY A 30 -3.03 -5.04 -1.75
CA GLY A 30 -2.02 -5.54 -2.69
C GLY A 30 -0.79 -6.11 -1.99
N ILE A 31 -0.20 -5.37 -1.05
CA ILE A 31 1.02 -5.78 -0.35
C ILE A 31 0.73 -6.97 0.57
N SER A 32 -0.37 -6.93 1.31
CA SER A 32 -0.80 -8.06 2.14
C SER A 32 -1.04 -9.30 1.28
N GLY A 33 -1.74 -9.15 0.15
CA GLY A 33 -2.00 -10.25 -0.79
C GLY A 33 -0.72 -10.89 -1.33
N ILE A 34 0.25 -10.09 -1.76
CA ILE A 34 1.54 -10.59 -2.25
C ILE A 34 2.31 -11.33 -1.15
N ILE A 35 2.35 -10.76 0.06
CA ILE A 35 3.09 -11.34 1.18
C ILE A 35 2.43 -12.65 1.66
N PHE A 36 1.10 -12.68 1.75
CA PHE A 36 0.36 -13.89 2.09
C PHE A 36 0.52 -14.96 1.01
N ALA A 37 0.36 -14.61 -0.26
CA ALA A 37 0.61 -15.56 -1.35
C ALA A 37 2.01 -16.16 -1.24
N SER A 38 3.05 -15.34 -1.03
CA SER A 38 4.44 -15.81 -0.89
C SER A 38 4.66 -16.69 0.35
N LYS A 39 4.09 -16.32 1.51
CA LYS A 39 4.31 -17.03 2.78
C LYS A 39 3.51 -18.34 2.85
N PHE A 40 2.24 -18.32 2.44
CA PHE A 40 1.39 -19.50 2.42
C PHE A 40 1.73 -20.46 1.30
N HIS A 41 2.20 -19.97 0.15
CA HIS A 41 2.66 -20.86 -0.93
C HIS A 41 3.88 -21.70 -0.54
N ARG A 42 4.74 -21.19 0.34
CA ARG A 42 5.94 -21.89 0.80
C ARG A 42 5.70 -22.83 1.97
N ASN A 43 4.56 -22.74 2.64
CA ASN A 43 4.22 -23.63 3.75
C ASN A 43 3.53 -24.89 3.20
N SER A 44 4.35 -25.91 2.91
CA SER A 44 3.89 -27.19 2.35
C SER A 44 2.94 -27.94 3.28
N GLU A 45 3.02 -27.72 4.59
CA GLU A 45 2.13 -28.31 5.60
C GLU A 45 0.76 -27.62 5.56
N TYR A 46 0.71 -26.29 5.55
CA TYR A 46 -0.52 -25.52 5.34
C TYR A 46 -1.20 -25.85 4.02
N GLN A 47 -0.43 -25.96 2.92
CA GLN A 47 -0.98 -26.37 1.63
C GLN A 47 -1.56 -27.78 1.67
N LYS A 48 -0.88 -28.73 2.30
CA LYS A 48 -1.37 -30.11 2.45
C LYS A 48 -2.63 -30.17 3.31
N GLU A 49 -2.70 -29.42 4.40
CA GLU A 49 -3.86 -29.38 5.28
C GLU A 49 -5.08 -28.73 4.62
N ILE A 50 -4.88 -27.60 3.94
CA ILE A 50 -5.94 -26.96 3.14
C ILE A 50 -6.35 -27.87 1.99
N HIS A 51 -5.42 -28.44 1.25
CA HIS A 51 -5.73 -29.34 0.14
C HIS A 51 -6.48 -30.59 0.64
N LYS A 52 -6.11 -31.16 1.79
CA LYS A 52 -6.82 -32.29 2.40
C LYS A 52 -8.24 -31.89 2.85
N ALA A 53 -8.40 -30.70 3.42
CA ALA A 53 -9.69 -30.16 3.86
C ALA A 53 -10.61 -29.79 2.67
N ILE A 54 -10.03 -29.35 1.55
CA ILE A 54 -10.75 -29.03 0.31
C ILE A 54 -11.11 -30.31 -0.44
N LYS A 55 -10.17 -31.26 -0.57
CA LYS A 55 -10.38 -32.52 -1.31
C LYS A 55 -11.41 -33.46 -0.67
N SER A 56 -11.73 -33.28 0.62
CA SER A 56 -12.85 -33.99 1.26
C SER A 56 -14.23 -33.49 0.83
N VAL A 57 -14.29 -32.40 0.07
CA VAL A 57 -15.52 -31.91 -0.56
C VAL A 57 -15.51 -32.42 -2.00
N GLU A 58 -16.45 -33.29 -2.37
CA GLU A 58 -16.66 -33.67 -3.78
C GLU A 58 -17.09 -32.43 -4.55
N TYR A 59 -16.22 -31.92 -5.43
CA TYR A 59 -16.55 -30.78 -6.28
C TYR A 59 -17.12 -31.29 -7.60
N GLU A 60 -18.44 -31.18 -7.76
CA GLU A 60 -19.03 -31.11 -9.10
C GLU A 60 -18.63 -29.79 -9.75
N ASP A 61 -18.22 -29.86 -11.03
CA ASP A 61 -17.82 -28.74 -11.90
C ASP A 61 -18.64 -27.46 -11.65
N LEU A 62 -18.07 -26.48 -10.96
CA LEU A 62 -18.74 -25.20 -10.71
C LEU A 62 -17.80 -24.02 -10.90
N MET A 63 -18.03 -23.30 -12.00
CA MET A 63 -17.33 -22.10 -12.48
C MET A 63 -17.60 -20.81 -11.65
N ASP A 64 -17.99 -20.91 -10.37
CA ASP A 64 -18.40 -19.75 -9.57
C ASP A 64 -17.82 -19.81 -8.14
N GLU A 65 -16.59 -19.27 -7.96
CA GLU A 65 -15.79 -19.35 -6.72
C GLU A 65 -16.53 -18.89 -5.46
N LYS A 66 -17.42 -17.89 -5.59
CA LYS A 66 -18.16 -17.35 -4.44
C LYS A 66 -19.22 -18.32 -3.92
N LYS A 67 -19.83 -19.11 -4.81
CA LYS A 67 -20.79 -20.16 -4.45
C LYS A 67 -20.09 -21.44 -3.97
N MET A 68 -18.81 -21.62 -4.32
CA MET A 68 -18.01 -22.75 -3.82
C MET A 68 -17.79 -22.65 -2.31
N TRP A 69 -17.41 -21.47 -1.80
CA TRP A 69 -17.13 -21.31 -0.37
C TRP A 69 -18.36 -21.59 0.49
N ASP A 70 -19.53 -21.09 0.09
CA ASP A 70 -20.79 -21.31 0.81
C ASP A 70 -21.24 -22.79 0.81
N LYS A 71 -20.75 -23.60 -0.14
CA LYS A 71 -21.00 -25.05 -0.23
C LYS A 71 -20.01 -25.89 0.58
N VAL A 72 -18.92 -25.31 1.05
CA VAL A 72 -17.97 -26.02 1.93
C VAL A 72 -18.67 -26.27 3.27
N PRO A 73 -18.66 -27.51 3.80
CA PRO A 73 -19.21 -27.81 5.12
C PRO A 73 -18.69 -26.86 6.19
N GLN A 74 -19.57 -26.40 7.10
CA GLN A 74 -19.23 -25.39 8.10
C GLN A 74 -18.02 -25.80 8.97
N GLU A 75 -17.90 -27.08 9.32
CA GLU A 75 -16.74 -27.61 10.05
C GLU A 75 -15.41 -27.40 9.32
N ILE A 76 -15.41 -27.53 7.98
CA ILE A 76 -14.22 -27.32 7.14
C ILE A 76 -13.93 -25.82 7.04
N GLN A 77 -14.96 -24.98 6.88
CA GLN A 77 -14.78 -23.53 6.90
C GLN A 77 -14.20 -23.05 8.23
N GLU A 78 -14.69 -23.56 9.35
CA GLU A 78 -14.20 -23.24 10.69
C GLU A 78 -12.76 -23.72 10.88
N LYS A 79 -12.42 -24.93 10.41
CA LYS A 79 -11.06 -25.46 10.45
C LYS A 79 -10.08 -24.62 9.62
N ILE A 80 -10.45 -24.27 8.38
CA ILE A 80 -9.65 -23.38 7.53
C ILE A 80 -9.52 -22.00 8.19
N SER A 81 -10.61 -21.43 8.69
CA SER A 81 -10.61 -20.14 9.39
C SER A 81 -9.68 -20.16 10.61
N LYS A 82 -9.69 -21.24 11.40
CA LYS A 82 -8.80 -21.42 12.54
C LYS A 82 -7.34 -21.50 12.12
N LEU A 83 -7.01 -22.34 11.12
CA LEU A 83 -5.66 -22.46 10.57
C LEU A 83 -5.15 -21.14 9.99
N THR A 84 -5.99 -20.41 9.25
CA THR A 84 -5.65 -19.10 8.71
C THR A 84 -5.42 -18.08 9.83
N LYS A 85 -6.28 -18.03 10.85
CA LYS A 85 -6.11 -17.13 12.02
C LYS A 85 -4.82 -17.42 12.78
N GLU A 86 -4.49 -18.68 13.03
CA GLU A 86 -3.26 -19.08 13.71
C GLU A 86 -2.02 -18.66 12.92
N ASN A 87 -2.02 -18.87 11.60
CA ASN A 87 -0.92 -18.42 10.75
C ASN A 87 -0.84 -16.89 10.63
N LEU A 88 -1.97 -16.18 10.61
CA LEU A 88 -2.01 -14.71 10.60
C LEU A 88 -1.47 -14.11 11.90
N LYS A 89 -1.70 -14.76 13.06
CA LYS A 89 -1.07 -14.35 14.32
C LYS A 89 0.44 -14.51 14.31
N ALA A 90 0.97 -15.50 13.57
CA ALA A 90 2.40 -15.71 13.39
C ALA A 90 3.03 -14.81 12.32
N VAL A 91 2.27 -13.91 11.68
CA VAL A 91 2.80 -12.95 10.72
C VAL A 91 3.35 -11.75 11.46
N ASN A 92 4.61 -11.42 11.18
CA ASN A 92 5.15 -10.12 11.57
C ASN A 92 4.52 -9.05 10.66
N TRP A 93 3.54 -8.33 11.19
CA TRP A 93 2.81 -7.29 10.46
C TRP A 93 3.63 -6.01 10.27
N PHE A 94 4.66 -5.79 11.08
CA PHE A 94 5.43 -4.54 11.07
C PHE A 94 6.09 -4.24 9.70
N PRO A 95 6.80 -5.18 9.04
CA PRO A 95 7.30 -4.97 7.68
C PRO A 95 6.20 -4.70 6.65
N ILE A 96 5.04 -5.37 6.78
CA ILE A 96 3.89 -5.19 5.88
C ILE A 96 3.36 -3.75 5.98
N HIS A 97 3.25 -3.23 7.21
CA HIS A 97 2.85 -1.84 7.45
C HIS A 97 3.87 -0.83 6.95
N LEU A 98 5.16 -1.06 7.19
CA LEU A 98 6.21 -0.17 6.69
C LEU A 98 6.21 -0.14 5.16
N LEU A 99 6.13 -1.30 4.51
CA LEU A 99 6.05 -1.38 3.05
C LEU A 99 4.78 -0.72 2.51
N THR A 100 3.64 -0.91 3.17
CA THR A 100 2.39 -0.26 2.76
C THR A 100 2.46 1.26 2.89
N ASN A 101 2.97 1.75 4.02
CA ASN A 101 3.21 3.18 4.21
C ASN A 101 4.18 3.71 3.16
N PHE A 102 5.34 3.09 3.03
CA PHE A 102 6.36 3.49 2.06
C PHE A 102 5.81 3.52 0.63
N GLY A 103 5.12 2.46 0.19
CA GLY A 103 4.54 2.36 -1.15
C GLY A 103 3.45 3.40 -1.42
N THR A 104 2.54 3.60 -0.46
CA THR A 104 1.47 4.61 -0.58
C THR A 104 2.06 6.00 -0.74
N PHE A 105 2.97 6.37 0.16
CA PHE A 105 3.59 7.68 0.15
C PHE A 105 4.58 7.90 -1.00
N ALA A 106 5.23 6.83 -1.49
CA ALA A 106 6.03 6.88 -2.71
C ALA A 106 5.16 7.27 -3.92
N ILE A 107 4.00 6.64 -4.10
CA ILE A 107 3.06 6.95 -5.19
C ILE A 107 2.54 8.38 -5.06
N LEU A 108 2.11 8.80 -3.86
CA LEU A 108 1.60 10.16 -3.63
C LEU A 108 2.68 11.22 -3.89
N GLY A 109 3.90 10.99 -3.39
CA GLY A 109 5.06 11.85 -3.65
C GLY A 109 5.37 11.95 -5.13
N PHE A 110 5.36 10.83 -5.85
CA PHE A 110 5.58 10.80 -7.29
C PHE A 110 4.53 11.63 -8.05
N ILE A 111 3.24 11.46 -7.73
CA ILE A 111 2.14 12.22 -8.35
C ILE A 111 2.30 13.72 -8.09
N VAL A 112 2.59 14.13 -6.86
CA VAL A 112 2.78 15.54 -6.51
C VAL A 112 3.98 16.14 -7.23
N GLY A 113 5.12 15.45 -7.24
CA GLY A 113 6.31 15.88 -7.98
C GLY A 113 6.04 16.07 -9.47
N LEU A 114 5.25 15.18 -10.08
CA LEU A 114 4.83 15.32 -11.47
C LEU A 114 3.91 16.54 -11.68
N ILE A 115 2.90 16.74 -10.85
CA ILE A 115 1.88 17.77 -11.08
C ILE A 115 2.41 19.18 -10.75
N LEU A 116 3.06 19.33 -9.59
CA LEU A 116 3.56 20.61 -9.10
C LEU A 116 4.87 21.02 -9.76
N LYS A 117 5.65 20.07 -10.30
CA LYS A 117 7.01 20.31 -10.81
C LYS A 117 7.93 20.93 -9.74
N ASP A 118 7.69 20.57 -8.49
CA ASP A 118 8.48 20.96 -7.34
C ASP A 118 8.40 19.81 -6.31
N TYR A 119 9.50 19.58 -5.60
CA TYR A 119 9.61 18.53 -4.59
C TYR A 119 9.74 19.10 -3.17
N ARG A 120 10.05 20.40 -3.02
CA ARG A 120 10.37 21.02 -1.71
C ARG A 120 9.22 20.94 -0.72
N PHE A 121 7.99 21.01 -1.21
CA PHE A 121 6.77 21.00 -0.39
C PHE A 121 6.10 19.63 -0.34
N SER A 122 6.76 18.58 -0.84
CA SER A 122 6.19 17.23 -0.85
C SER A 122 5.95 16.71 0.58
N GLY A 123 6.78 17.11 1.55
CA GLY A 123 6.64 16.80 2.98
C GLY A 123 5.34 17.30 3.66
N ILE A 124 4.50 18.08 2.97
CA ILE A 124 3.15 18.42 3.45
C ILE A 124 2.22 17.19 3.40
N ILE A 125 2.41 16.27 2.46
CA ILE A 125 1.51 15.11 2.29
C ILE A 125 1.50 14.19 3.53
N PRO A 126 2.66 13.78 4.09
CA PRO A 126 2.67 13.00 5.33
C PRO A 126 2.00 13.71 6.50
N LEU A 127 2.11 15.04 6.58
CA LEU A 127 1.46 15.84 7.62
C LEU A 127 -0.08 15.82 7.45
N LEU A 128 -0.58 16.00 6.23
CA LEU A 128 -2.01 15.97 5.94
C LEU A 128 -2.64 14.59 6.20
N LEU A 129 -1.87 13.51 6.03
CA LEU A 129 -2.32 12.14 6.24
C LEU A 129 -1.89 11.56 7.60
N LEU A 130 -1.29 12.37 8.49
CA LEU A 130 -0.71 11.90 9.74
C LEU A 130 -1.74 11.23 10.65
N PHE A 131 -2.95 11.78 10.75
CA PHE A 131 -4.03 11.18 11.55
C PHE A 131 -4.43 9.79 11.06
N LEU A 132 -4.50 9.60 9.74
CA LEU A 132 -4.80 8.31 9.13
C LEU A 132 -3.66 7.32 9.39
N THR A 133 -2.42 7.75 9.17
CA THR A 133 -1.21 7.00 9.49
C THR A 133 -1.19 6.53 10.94
N LEU A 134 -1.45 7.43 11.89
CA LEU A 134 -1.41 7.12 13.33
C LEU A 134 -2.49 6.12 13.72
N LYS A 135 -3.71 6.26 13.17
CA LYS A 135 -4.79 5.29 13.40
C LYS A 135 -4.40 3.89 12.93
N ILE A 136 -3.71 3.78 11.80
CA ILE A 136 -3.27 2.49 11.24
C ILE A 136 -2.09 1.91 12.04
N LEU A 137 -1.11 2.74 12.42
CA LEU A 137 0.09 2.28 13.14
C LEU A 137 -0.16 1.92 14.61
N THR A 138 -1.29 2.32 15.18
CA THR A 138 -1.62 2.09 16.60
C THR A 138 -2.61 0.97 16.86
N TYR A 139 -3.07 0.26 15.82
CA TYR A 139 -3.88 -0.95 15.98
C TYR A 139 -3.09 -2.01 16.77
N GLU A 140 -3.77 -2.78 17.63
CA GLU A 140 -3.19 -3.33 18.87
C GLU A 140 -2.13 -4.44 18.71
N ASP A 141 -1.89 -4.97 17.51
CA ASP A 141 -1.01 -6.14 17.28
C ASP A 141 0.41 -5.81 16.74
N PHE A 142 0.86 -4.55 16.79
CA PHE A 142 2.09 -4.10 16.07
C PHE A 142 3.38 -3.96 16.88
N VAL A 143 3.44 -4.43 18.13
CA VAL A 143 4.58 -4.12 19.00
C VAL A 143 5.68 -5.16 18.86
N PHE A 144 6.66 -4.91 17.99
CA PHE A 144 7.88 -5.74 17.86
C PHE A 144 9.00 -5.32 18.82
N ILE A 145 9.07 -4.03 19.20
CA ILE A 145 10.14 -3.46 20.06
C ILE A 145 9.56 -2.44 21.05
N SER A 146 8.83 -1.43 20.55
CA SER A 146 7.98 -0.51 21.34
C SER A 146 7.03 0.25 20.43
N LYS A 147 5.84 0.63 20.92
CA LYS A 147 4.83 1.40 20.16
C LYS A 147 5.41 2.72 19.63
N PHE A 148 6.27 3.36 20.42
CA PHE A 148 6.94 4.62 20.05
C PHE A 148 7.88 4.44 18.86
N VAL A 149 8.77 3.44 18.89
CA VAL A 149 9.72 3.18 17.78
C VAL A 149 8.97 2.80 16.51
N THR A 150 7.91 1.99 16.59
CA THR A 150 7.07 1.65 15.45
C THR A 150 6.47 2.88 14.79
N VAL A 151 5.91 3.80 15.57
CA VAL A 151 5.35 5.06 15.08
C VAL A 151 6.43 5.94 14.46
N LEU A 152 7.59 6.06 15.12
CA LEU A 152 8.69 6.89 14.64
C LEU A 152 9.26 6.37 13.31
N CYS A 153 9.49 5.05 13.20
CA CYS A 153 9.90 4.40 11.96
C CYS A 153 8.84 4.57 10.86
N GLY A 154 7.57 4.40 11.21
CA GLY A 154 6.44 4.64 10.30
C GLY A 154 6.50 6.04 9.72
N ILE A 155 6.45 7.07 10.56
CA ILE A 155 6.50 8.48 10.13
C ILE A 155 7.76 8.77 9.30
N THR A 156 8.92 8.34 9.77
CA THR A 156 10.21 8.56 9.07
C THR A 156 10.19 7.95 7.67
N SER A 157 9.69 6.71 7.53
CA SER A 157 9.57 6.04 6.23
C SER A 157 8.67 6.81 5.26
N GLN A 158 7.62 7.46 5.75
CA GLN A 158 6.69 8.24 4.92
C GLN A 158 7.35 9.49 4.38
N PHE A 159 8.05 10.24 5.23
CA PHE A 159 8.79 11.43 4.80
C PHE A 159 9.87 11.09 3.78
N ILE A 160 10.63 10.02 4.03
CA ILE A 160 11.65 9.54 3.09
C ILE A 160 11.01 9.16 1.74
N ALA A 161 9.94 8.36 1.76
CA ALA A 161 9.26 7.92 0.55
C ALA A 161 8.71 9.10 -0.26
N VAL A 162 7.94 9.99 0.37
CA VAL A 162 7.36 11.13 -0.34
C VAL A 162 8.44 12.01 -0.98
N TYR A 163 9.49 12.33 -0.21
CA TYR A 163 10.52 13.24 -0.69
C TYR A 163 11.33 12.63 -1.84
N LEU A 164 11.79 11.39 -1.67
CA LEU A 164 12.57 10.67 -2.68
C LEU A 164 11.80 10.54 -4.00
N PHE A 165 10.55 10.08 -3.94
CA PHE A 165 9.77 9.83 -5.15
C PHE A 165 9.23 11.11 -5.79
N SER A 166 8.97 12.16 -5.01
CA SER A 166 8.67 13.48 -5.56
C SER A 166 9.87 14.08 -6.29
N PHE A 167 11.08 13.87 -5.77
CA PHE A 167 12.31 14.32 -6.41
C PHE A 167 12.57 13.54 -7.73
N LEU A 168 12.39 12.21 -7.72
CA LEU A 168 12.48 11.38 -8.93
C LEU A 168 11.49 11.82 -10.01
N ALA A 169 10.22 12.04 -9.64
CA ALA A 169 9.20 12.56 -10.54
C ALA A 169 9.57 13.92 -11.16
N TYR A 170 10.10 14.82 -10.33
CA TYR A 170 10.59 16.13 -10.77
C TYR A 170 11.71 16.00 -11.81
N ILE A 171 12.70 15.12 -11.57
CA ILE A 171 13.80 14.86 -12.52
C ILE A 171 13.26 14.33 -13.85
N ILE A 172 12.40 13.31 -13.83
CA ILE A 172 11.84 12.68 -15.03
C ILE A 172 11.14 13.72 -15.91
N LYS A 173 10.33 14.59 -15.28
CA LYS A 173 9.59 15.62 -16.00
C LYS A 173 10.49 16.74 -16.52
N SER A 174 11.54 17.08 -15.79
CA SER A 174 12.53 18.09 -16.21
C SER A 174 13.36 17.60 -17.40
N LYS A 175 13.77 16.33 -17.42
CA LYS A 175 14.45 15.70 -18.57
C LYS A 175 13.58 15.66 -19.82
N LYS A 176 12.29 15.32 -19.68
CA LYS A 176 11.34 15.34 -20.81
C LYS A 176 11.19 16.74 -21.43
N LYS A 177 11.29 17.80 -20.63
CA LYS A 177 11.24 19.18 -21.12
C LYS A 177 12.49 19.53 -21.94
N LEU A 178 13.67 19.08 -21.53
CA LEU A 178 14.93 19.32 -22.23
C LEU A 178 14.99 18.60 -23.58
N ASN A 179 14.59 17.31 -23.65
CA ASN A 179 14.57 16.56 -24.90
C ASN A 179 13.56 17.09 -25.93
N ASN A 180 12.47 17.73 -25.49
CA ASN A 180 11.52 18.37 -26.41
C ASN A 180 12.05 19.70 -26.97
N ILE A 181 13.05 20.32 -26.33
CA ILE A 181 13.67 21.56 -26.83
C ILE A 181 14.74 21.24 -27.87
N SER A 182 15.47 20.12 -27.72
CA SER A 182 16.49 19.68 -28.69
C SER A 182 15.92 19.15 -30.02
N ASN A 183 14.62 18.85 -30.08
CA ASN A 183 13.94 18.36 -31.28
C ASN A 183 13.32 19.48 -32.14
N TYR A 184 13.56 20.74 -31.81
CA TYR A 184 13.29 21.83 -32.75
C TYR A 184 14.49 21.98 -33.67
N PRO A 185 14.33 21.88 -35.01
CA PRO A 185 15.41 22.21 -35.93
C PRO A 185 15.80 23.67 -35.67
N ALA A 186 17.10 23.94 -35.61
CA ALA A 186 17.61 25.29 -35.59
C ALA A 186 17.03 26.03 -36.80
N ALA A 187 16.24 27.07 -36.53
CA ALA A 187 15.70 27.96 -37.55
C ALA A 187 16.80 28.84 -38.15
#